data_AF-A0A5N6XQM0-F1
#
_entry.id   AF-A0A5N6XQM0-F1
#
_cell.length_a   1.000
_cell.length_b   1.000
_cell.length_c   1.000
_cell.angle_alpha   90.00
_cell.angle_beta   90.00
_cell.angle_gamma   90.00
#
_symmetry.space_group_name_H-M   'P 1'
#
loop_
_entity.id
_entity.type
_entity.pdbx_description
1 polymer ?
#
loop_
_entity_poly.entity_id
_entity_poly.type
_entity_poly.pdbx_seq_one_letter_code
_entity_poly.pdbx_strand_id
1 'polypeptide(L)'
;MPSSKARDSPSVERRDRLTLAKLASYDDVATDALVDRAYFWTNTRKNRTKYIPVRGVHEDDVARTLLHEVIVAKDSAQAEKQLLAMSGMKKYLAKLPNDREKEWFRRHLRKYIQMYLPDSPFEVTTTNRYTITEHEAAICARKFIKQGQEIKYLSGTLSKKNAVILSRSRSLCQP
;
A
#
# COMPACT_ATOMS: atom_id res chain seq x y z
N MET A 1 44.69 10.57 31.58
CA MET A 1 43.21 10.44 31.51
C MET A 1 42.79 10.66 30.05
N PRO A 2 42.36 9.64 29.28
CA PRO A 2 41.92 9.87 27.92
C PRO A 2 40.50 10.44 27.91
N SER A 3 40.35 11.57 27.24
CA SER A 3 39.11 12.35 27.08
C SER A 3 38.01 11.53 26.40
N SER A 4 36.81 11.55 26.98
CA SER A 4 35.62 10.84 26.49
C SER A 4 35.21 11.34 25.11
N LYS A 5 35.24 10.47 24.10
CA LYS A 5 34.67 10.74 22.77
C LYS A 5 33.18 11.09 22.89
N ALA A 6 32.83 12.33 22.54
CA ALA A 6 31.45 12.75 22.34
C ALA A 6 30.80 11.84 21.27
N ARG A 7 29.62 11.30 21.60
CA ARG A 7 28.83 10.48 20.67
C ARG A 7 28.35 11.37 19.54
N ASP A 8 28.92 11.16 18.36
CA ASP A 8 28.57 11.85 17.14
C ASP A 8 27.07 11.65 16.85
N SER A 9 26.34 12.76 16.74
CA SER A 9 24.91 12.73 16.44
C SER A 9 24.72 12.19 15.02
N PRO A 10 23.77 11.29 14.75
CA PRO A 10 23.63 10.73 13.41
C PRO A 10 23.32 11.85 12.41
N SER A 11 24.13 11.92 11.35
CA SER A 11 24.01 12.88 10.26
C SER A 11 22.57 12.95 9.72
N VAL A 12 22.16 14.14 9.28
CA VAL A 12 20.80 14.44 8.75
C VAL A 12 20.36 13.40 7.71
N GLU A 13 21.29 12.92 6.87
CA GLU A 13 21.04 11.87 5.88
C GLU A 13 20.61 10.50 6.45
N ARG A 14 21.02 10.15 7.68
CA ARG A 14 20.58 8.90 8.34
C ARG A 14 19.15 9.01 8.87
N ARG A 15 18.71 10.22 9.24
CA ARG A 15 17.32 10.49 9.65
C ARG A 15 16.35 10.47 8.44
N ASP A 16 16.90 10.72 7.26
CA ASP A 16 16.17 10.88 6.01
C ASP A 16 16.06 9.59 5.16
N ARG A 17 16.18 8.42 5.81
CA ARG A 17 15.89 7.13 5.19
C ARG A 17 14.46 6.69 5.51
N LEU A 18 13.81 6.03 4.55
CA LEU A 18 12.50 5.41 4.77
C LEU A 18 12.61 4.33 5.86
N THR A 19 12.20 4.70 7.07
CA THR A 19 12.21 3.80 8.23
C THR A 19 11.04 2.81 8.13
N LEU A 20 11.18 1.66 8.81
CA LEU A 20 10.12 0.66 8.88
C LEU A 20 8.81 1.25 9.42
N ALA A 21 8.89 2.10 10.44
CA ALA A 21 7.72 2.74 11.04
C ALA A 21 7.00 3.70 10.09
N LYS A 22 7.74 4.38 9.20
CA LYS A 22 7.17 5.23 8.14
C LYS A 22 6.53 4.38 7.06
N LEU A 23 7.23 3.35 6.58
CA LEU A 23 6.70 2.44 5.57
C LEU A 23 5.40 1.77 6.06
N ALA A 24 5.40 1.21 7.26
CA ALA A 24 4.20 0.63 7.88
C ALA A 24 3.05 1.65 7.98
N SER A 25 3.35 2.91 8.29
CA SER A 25 2.32 3.97 8.31
C SER A 25 1.72 4.24 6.95
N TYR A 26 2.56 4.27 5.91
CA TYR A 26 2.12 4.59 4.55
C TYR A 26 1.31 3.43 3.99
N ASP A 27 1.71 2.20 4.32
CA ASP A 27 1.04 0.96 3.96
C ASP A 27 -0.36 0.87 4.59
N ASP A 28 -0.47 1.13 5.90
CA ASP A 28 -1.75 1.13 6.63
C ASP A 28 -2.75 2.13 6.03
N VAL A 29 -2.26 3.32 5.68
CA VAL A 29 -3.10 4.39 5.09
C VAL A 29 -3.48 4.08 3.65
N ALA A 30 -2.56 3.55 2.84
CA ALA A 30 -2.85 3.20 1.46
C ALA A 30 -3.85 2.04 1.37
N THR A 31 -3.69 1.00 2.21
CA THR A 31 -4.62 -0.12 2.28
C THR A 31 -6.00 0.28 2.81
N ASP A 32 -6.05 1.16 3.81
CA ASP A 32 -7.32 1.71 4.34
C ASP A 32 -8.03 2.63 3.34
N ALA A 33 -7.30 3.39 2.52
CA ALA A 33 -7.90 4.29 1.55
C ALA A 33 -8.32 3.60 0.24
N LEU A 34 -7.67 2.49 -0.13
CA LEU A 34 -7.91 1.79 -1.39
C LEU A 34 -8.46 0.40 -1.18
N VAL A 35 -7.72 -0.49 -0.53
CA VAL A 35 -8.10 -1.90 -0.45
C VAL A 35 -9.39 -2.05 0.35
N ASP A 36 -9.44 -1.51 1.57
CA ASP A 36 -10.59 -1.61 2.47
C ASP A 36 -11.84 -0.86 1.96
N ARG A 37 -11.66 0.06 0.99
CA ARG A 37 -12.72 0.93 0.44
C ARG A 37 -13.03 0.66 -1.03
N ALA A 38 -12.41 -0.34 -1.63
CA ALA A 38 -12.69 -0.78 -2.99
C ALA A 38 -13.44 -2.11 -2.95
N TYR A 39 -14.60 -2.12 -2.27
CA TYR A 39 -15.46 -3.28 -2.09
C TYR A 39 -14.77 -4.51 -1.46
N PHE A 40 -13.83 -4.27 -0.56
CA PHE A 40 -13.28 -5.33 0.27
C PHE A 40 -14.19 -5.48 1.50
N TRP A 41 -14.78 -6.68 1.68
CA TRP A 41 -15.80 -6.92 2.70
C TRP A 41 -15.27 -6.81 4.15
N THR A 42 -13.95 -6.84 4.34
CA THR A 42 -13.31 -6.75 5.66
C THR A 42 -12.23 -5.67 5.70
N ASN A 43 -11.63 -5.40 6.87
CA ASN A 43 -10.47 -4.51 6.94
C ASN A 43 -9.19 -5.34 6.87
N THR A 44 -8.27 -4.93 6.00
CA THR A 44 -6.92 -5.51 5.95
C THR A 44 -6.18 -5.27 7.26
N ARG A 45 -5.31 -6.23 7.61
CA ARG A 45 -4.45 -6.15 8.79
C ARG A 45 -3.59 -4.89 8.72
N LYS A 46 -3.60 -4.12 9.81
CA LYS A 46 -2.73 -2.94 9.98
C LYS A 46 -1.48 -3.30 10.76
N ASN A 47 -0.35 -2.73 10.33
CA ASN A 47 0.95 -2.93 10.95
C ASN A 47 1.12 -2.11 12.24
N ARG A 48 0.43 -0.98 12.35
CA ARG A 48 0.39 -0.20 13.59
C ARG A 48 -0.61 -0.78 14.59
N THR A 49 -0.15 -0.99 15.82
CA THR A 49 -1.00 -1.46 16.94
C THR A 49 -2.17 -0.52 17.25
N LYS A 50 -2.06 0.78 16.95
CA LYS A 50 -3.12 1.78 17.13
C LYS A 50 -3.35 2.54 15.82
N TYR A 51 -3.86 1.85 14.80
CA TYR A 51 -4.26 2.50 13.55
C TYR A 51 -5.63 3.17 13.71
N ILE A 52 -5.77 4.39 13.18
CA ILE A 52 -7.03 5.13 13.12
C ILE A 52 -7.36 5.34 11.64
N PRO A 53 -8.50 4.83 11.14
CA PRO A 53 -8.90 5.00 9.75
C PRO A 53 -8.97 6.46 9.30
N VAL A 54 -8.60 6.70 8.04
CA VAL A 54 -8.64 8.02 7.44
C VAL A 54 -10.08 8.43 7.23
N ARG A 55 -10.52 9.46 7.97
CA ARG A 55 -11.85 10.06 7.79
C ARG A 55 -11.89 10.89 6.51
N GLY A 56 -13.02 10.87 5.81
CA GLY A 56 -13.24 11.69 4.62
C GLY A 56 -12.69 11.08 3.32
N VAL A 57 -12.53 9.76 3.31
CA VAL A 57 -12.41 8.92 2.12
C VAL A 57 -13.69 8.07 2.07
N HIS A 58 -14.55 8.32 1.08
CA HIS A 58 -15.80 7.58 0.92
C HIS A 58 -15.62 6.43 -0.07
N GLU A 59 -16.27 5.31 0.22
CA GLU A 59 -16.19 4.08 -0.58
C GLU A 59 -16.63 4.33 -2.03
N ASP A 60 -17.79 4.98 -2.21
CA ASP A 60 -18.33 5.29 -3.54
C ASP A 60 -17.39 6.16 -4.38
N ASP A 61 -16.72 7.13 -3.76
CA ASP A 61 -15.77 8.02 -4.44
C ASP A 61 -14.53 7.24 -4.90
N VAL A 62 -14.03 6.33 -4.05
CA VAL A 62 -12.89 5.46 -4.37
C VAL A 62 -13.27 4.50 -5.49
N ALA A 63 -14.39 3.79 -5.35
CA ALA A 63 -14.93 2.88 -6.36
C ALA A 63 -15.11 3.57 -7.71
N ARG A 64 -15.72 4.76 -7.73
CA ARG A 64 -15.92 5.57 -8.94
C ARG A 64 -14.59 5.94 -9.58
N THR A 65 -13.62 6.39 -8.78
CA THR A 65 -12.30 6.77 -9.29
C THR A 65 -11.59 5.56 -9.89
N LEU A 66 -11.62 4.40 -9.23
CA LEU A 66 -11.02 3.17 -9.75
C LEU A 66 -11.70 2.70 -11.04
N LEU A 67 -13.02 2.73 -11.10
CA LEU A 67 -13.77 2.32 -12.29
C LEU A 67 -13.44 3.21 -13.49
N HIS A 68 -13.61 4.53 -13.36
CA HIS A 68 -13.50 5.44 -14.49
C HIS A 68 -12.05 5.71 -14.89
N GLU A 69 -11.17 5.98 -13.93
CA GLU A 69 -9.79 6.40 -14.23
C GLU A 69 -8.86 5.19 -14.43
N VAL A 70 -8.96 4.16 -13.58
CA VAL A 70 -8.01 3.03 -13.62
C VAL A 70 -8.46 1.93 -14.58
N ILE A 71 -9.73 1.52 -14.51
CA ILE A 71 -10.22 0.38 -15.30
C ILE A 71 -10.58 0.82 -16.73
N VAL A 72 -11.36 1.89 -16.87
CA VAL A 72 -11.83 2.37 -18.17
C VAL A 72 -10.75 3.20 -18.89
N ALA A 73 -10.28 4.29 -18.27
CA ALA A 73 -9.31 5.19 -18.91
C ALA A 73 -7.87 4.68 -18.86
N LYS A 74 -7.55 3.74 -17.95
CA LYS A 74 -6.19 3.20 -17.72
C LYS A 74 -5.17 4.28 -17.33
N ASP A 75 -5.63 5.37 -16.71
CA ASP A 75 -4.82 6.48 -16.26
C ASP A 75 -4.61 6.42 -14.73
N SER A 76 -3.54 5.73 -14.33
CA SER A 76 -3.15 5.64 -12.91
C SER A 76 -2.69 6.99 -12.32
N ALA A 77 -2.21 7.93 -13.15
CA ALA A 77 -1.73 9.23 -12.68
C ALA A 77 -2.90 10.16 -12.36
N GLN A 78 -3.93 10.15 -13.20
CA GLN A 78 -5.17 10.89 -12.96
C GLN A 78 -5.92 10.31 -11.76
N ALA A 79 -6.00 8.98 -11.63
CA ALA A 79 -6.57 8.33 -10.45
C ALA A 79 -5.85 8.76 -9.16
N GLU A 80 -4.51 8.75 -9.17
CA GLU A 80 -3.71 9.23 -8.03
C GLU A 80 -4.06 10.68 -7.67
N LYS A 81 -4.15 11.57 -8.66
CA LYS A 81 -4.50 12.98 -8.44
C LYS A 81 -5.88 13.13 -7.80
N GLN A 82 -6.88 12.38 -8.26
CA GLN A 82 -8.24 12.43 -7.71
C GLN A 82 -8.31 11.86 -6.29
N LEU A 83 -7.67 10.71 -6.04
CA LEU A 83 -7.61 10.09 -4.72
C LEU A 83 -6.92 11.02 -3.70
N LEU A 84 -5.80 11.62 -4.09
CA LEU A 84 -5.09 12.59 -3.24
C LEU A 84 -5.84 13.90 -3.06
N ALA A 85 -6.83 14.20 -3.92
CA ALA A 85 -7.68 15.37 -3.79
C ALA A 85 -8.86 15.18 -2.82
N MET A 86 -9.12 13.94 -2.37
CA MET A 86 -10.15 13.66 -1.37
C MET A 86 -9.82 14.29 -0.02
N SER A 87 -10.84 14.64 0.74
CA SER A 87 -10.68 15.42 1.98
C SER A 87 -9.77 14.72 3.01
N GLY A 88 -9.91 13.40 3.17
CA GLY A 88 -9.08 12.61 4.08
C GLY A 88 -7.62 12.54 3.64
N MET A 89 -7.38 12.29 2.35
CA MET A 89 -6.03 12.17 1.78
C MET A 89 -5.30 13.50 1.76
N LYS A 90 -5.99 14.61 1.43
CA LYS A 90 -5.45 15.97 1.55
C LYS A 90 -4.97 16.27 2.96
N LYS A 91 -5.81 15.98 3.97
CA LYS A 91 -5.48 16.18 5.39
C LYS A 91 -4.30 15.30 5.81
N TYR A 92 -4.22 14.06 5.32
CA TYR A 92 -3.10 13.17 5.60
C TYR A 92 -1.79 13.71 5.01
N LEU A 93 -1.79 14.08 3.72
CA LEU A 93 -0.62 14.67 3.06
C LEU A 93 -0.13 15.96 3.73
N ALA A 94 -1.06 16.78 4.23
CA ALA A 94 -0.72 18.02 4.95
C ALA A 94 -0.03 17.77 6.30
N LYS A 95 -0.21 16.59 6.90
CA LYS A 95 0.47 16.19 8.14
C LYS A 95 1.88 15.66 7.92
N LEU A 96 2.25 15.32 6.67
CA LEU A 96 3.59 14.87 6.37
C LEU A 96 4.58 16.05 6.40
N PRO A 97 5.70 15.93 7.12
CA PRO A 97 6.59 17.05 7.44
C PRO A 97 7.31 17.62 6.21
N ASN A 98 7.69 16.76 5.25
CA ASN A 98 8.56 17.14 4.14
C ASN A 98 8.01 16.65 2.79
N ASP A 99 8.33 17.32 1.69
CA ASP A 99 7.89 16.93 0.34
C ASP A 99 8.44 15.56 -0.09
N ARG A 100 9.61 15.18 0.44
CA ARG A 100 10.18 13.84 0.27
C ARG A 100 9.28 12.74 0.83
N GLU A 101 8.65 12.97 1.98
CA GLU A 101 7.73 11.99 2.58
C GLU A 101 6.43 11.91 1.79
N LYS A 102 5.93 13.05 1.31
CA LYS A 102 4.78 13.08 0.40
C LYS A 102 5.06 12.28 -0.86
N GLU A 103 6.24 12.43 -1.46
CA GLU A 103 6.65 11.68 -2.65
C GLU A 103 6.77 10.18 -2.39
N TRP A 104 7.33 9.76 -1.24
CA TRP A 104 7.37 8.34 -0.88
C TRP A 104 5.97 7.76 -0.70
N PHE A 105 5.08 8.50 -0.03
CA PHE A 105 3.69 8.07 0.12
C PHE A 105 2.98 7.98 -1.23
N ARG A 106 3.12 8.99 -2.10
CA ARG A 106 2.58 9.00 -3.47
C ARG A 106 3.01 7.79 -4.28
N ARG A 107 4.32 7.50 -4.28
CA ARG A 107 4.87 6.33 -4.95
C ARG A 107 4.31 5.02 -4.39
N HIS A 108 4.09 4.96 -3.08
CA HIS A 108 3.53 3.78 -2.45
C HIS A 108 2.06 3.60 -2.80
N LEU A 109 1.27 4.68 -2.74
CA LEU A 109 -0.13 4.70 -3.16
C LEU A 109 -0.30 4.29 -4.62
N ARG A 110 0.57 4.79 -5.52
CA ARG A 110 0.55 4.46 -6.94
C ARG A 110 0.66 2.95 -7.20
N LYS A 111 1.44 2.22 -6.39
CA LYS A 111 1.54 0.75 -6.50
C LYS A 111 0.18 0.09 -6.25
N TYR A 112 -0.56 0.54 -5.24
CA TYR A 112 -1.90 0.02 -4.94
C TYR A 112 -2.90 0.35 -6.04
N ILE A 113 -2.87 1.57 -6.58
CA ILE A 113 -3.73 1.96 -7.71
C ILE A 113 -3.47 1.04 -8.92
N GLN A 114 -2.20 0.78 -9.21
CA GLN A 114 -1.80 -0.05 -10.35
C GLN A 114 -2.22 -1.52 -10.22
N MET A 115 -2.46 -2.03 -9.01
CA MET A 115 -2.98 -3.40 -8.83
C MET A 115 -4.37 -3.59 -9.47
N TYR A 116 -5.16 -2.51 -9.57
CA TYR A 116 -6.50 -2.53 -10.17
C TYR A 116 -6.48 -2.34 -11.68
N LEU A 117 -5.31 -2.15 -12.31
CA LEU A 117 -5.23 -2.07 -13.77
C LEU A 117 -5.71 -3.38 -14.42
N PRO A 118 -6.39 -3.31 -15.58
CA PRO A 118 -6.83 -4.51 -16.31
C PRO A 118 -5.68 -5.42 -16.75
N ASP A 119 -4.46 -4.88 -16.94
CA ASP A 119 -3.28 -5.68 -17.30
C ASP A 119 -2.73 -6.51 -16.12
N SER A 120 -3.14 -6.18 -14.88
CA SER A 120 -2.78 -6.96 -13.70
C SER A 120 -3.28 -8.41 -13.83
N PRO A 121 -2.40 -9.43 -13.82
CA PRO A 121 -2.79 -10.83 -13.98
C PRO A 121 -3.44 -11.42 -12.72
N PHE A 122 -3.68 -10.60 -11.69
CA PHE A 122 -4.22 -11.02 -10.41
C PHE A 122 -5.25 -10.01 -9.90
N GLU A 123 -5.98 -10.42 -8.87
CA GLU A 123 -6.87 -9.58 -8.08
C GLU A 123 -6.71 -9.85 -6.59
N VAL A 124 -7.15 -8.90 -5.77
CA VAL A 124 -7.19 -9.03 -4.33
C VAL A 124 -8.51 -9.67 -3.93
N THR A 125 -8.43 -10.76 -3.18
CA THR A 125 -9.59 -11.53 -2.67
C THR A 125 -9.50 -11.70 -1.16
N THR A 126 -10.52 -12.28 -0.54
CA THR A 126 -10.51 -12.61 0.89
C THR A 126 -10.25 -14.09 1.12
N THR A 127 -9.52 -14.44 2.19
CA THR A 127 -9.38 -15.81 2.67
C THR A 127 -9.51 -15.88 4.19
N ASN A 128 -10.17 -16.92 4.70
CA ASN A 128 -10.24 -17.25 6.13
C ASN A 128 -9.41 -18.50 6.47
N ARG A 129 -8.48 -18.89 5.56
CA ARG A 129 -7.72 -20.15 5.69
C ARG A 129 -6.84 -20.20 6.95
N TYR A 130 -6.36 -19.04 7.42
CA TYR A 130 -5.39 -18.96 8.51
C TYR A 130 -5.97 -18.42 9.80
N THR A 131 -7.17 -17.84 9.76
CA THR A 131 -7.88 -17.35 10.95
C THR A 131 -9.36 -17.60 10.75
N ILE A 132 -9.95 -18.44 11.61
CA ILE A 132 -11.34 -18.90 11.47
C ILE A 132 -12.32 -17.71 11.59
N THR A 133 -11.97 -16.72 12.40
CA THR A 133 -12.82 -15.58 12.76
C THR A 133 -12.53 -14.31 11.96
N GLU A 134 -11.41 -14.24 11.24
CA GLU A 134 -10.96 -13.03 10.55
C GLU A 134 -10.67 -13.35 9.07
N HIS A 135 -11.14 -12.49 8.17
CA HIS A 135 -10.81 -12.60 6.76
C HIS A 135 -9.57 -11.77 6.44
N GLU A 136 -8.55 -12.44 5.91
CA GLU A 136 -7.32 -11.83 5.43
C GLU A 136 -7.41 -11.55 3.93
N ALA A 137 -6.60 -10.60 3.45
CA ALA A 137 -6.42 -10.39 2.02
C ALA A 137 -5.56 -11.51 1.42
N ALA A 138 -6.01 -12.03 0.29
CA ALA A 138 -5.32 -13.00 -0.56
C ALA A 138 -5.17 -12.45 -1.98
N ILE A 139 -4.28 -13.06 -2.75
CA ILE A 139 -4.05 -12.73 -4.16
C ILE A 139 -4.41 -13.94 -5.01
N CYS A 140 -5.35 -13.76 -5.94
CA CYS A 140 -5.80 -14.79 -6.87
C CYS A 140 -5.42 -14.40 -8.30
N ALA A 141 -4.91 -15.37 -9.06
CA ALA A 141 -4.62 -15.16 -10.48
C ALA A 141 -5.94 -15.08 -11.28
N ARG A 142 -6.03 -14.09 -12.19
CA ARG A 142 -7.17 -13.91 -13.12
C ARG A 142 -6.93 -14.56 -14.47
N LYS A 143 -5.69 -14.94 -14.76
CA LYS A 143 -5.28 -15.60 -16.00
C LYS A 143 -4.14 -16.57 -15.72
N PHE A 144 -3.92 -17.50 -16.64
CA PHE A 144 -2.76 -18.38 -16.59
C PHE A 144 -1.46 -17.56 -16.69
N ILE A 145 -0.53 -17.82 -15.77
CA ILE A 145 0.78 -17.16 -15.71
C ILE A 145 1.84 -18.23 -16.00
N LYS A 146 2.62 -18.02 -17.07
CA LYS A 146 3.66 -18.97 -17.47
C LYS A 146 4.82 -18.94 -16.49
N GLN A 147 5.51 -20.07 -16.34
CA GLN A 147 6.78 -20.10 -15.62
C GLN A 147 7.78 -19.12 -16.23
N GLY A 148 8.47 -18.35 -15.39
CA GLY A 148 9.41 -17.31 -15.82
C GLY A 148 8.76 -15.98 -16.24
N GLN A 149 7.42 -15.89 -16.24
CA GLN A 149 6.72 -14.64 -16.53
C GLN A 149 6.70 -13.73 -15.29
N GLU A 150 7.10 -12.47 -15.47
CA GLU A 150 7.01 -11.46 -14.41
C GLU A 150 5.54 -11.05 -14.17
N ILE A 151 5.15 -11.00 -12.89
CA ILE A 151 3.83 -10.55 -12.46
C ILE A 151 3.87 -9.03 -12.30
N LYS A 152 3.41 -8.31 -13.34
CA LYS A 152 3.31 -6.85 -13.30
C LYS A 152 2.44 -6.40 -12.12
N TYR A 153 2.83 -5.27 -11.52
CA TYR A 153 2.11 -4.59 -10.42
C TYR A 153 2.04 -5.34 -9.08
N LEU A 154 2.46 -6.61 -9.02
CA LEU A 154 2.63 -7.34 -7.75
C LEU A 154 4.00 -7.01 -7.14
N SER A 155 4.12 -5.83 -6.54
CA SER A 155 5.40 -5.36 -6.00
C SER A 155 5.32 -4.99 -4.51
N GLY A 156 6.36 -5.37 -3.76
CA GLY A 156 6.56 -4.95 -2.38
C GLY A 156 7.48 -3.73 -2.27
N THR A 157 7.53 -3.13 -1.08
CA THR A 157 8.59 -2.17 -0.73
C THR A 157 9.41 -2.75 0.41
N LEU A 158 10.72 -2.88 0.20
CA LEU A 158 11.64 -3.41 1.21
C LEU A 158 12.33 -2.26 1.95
N SER A 159 12.32 -2.31 3.29
CA SER A 159 13.13 -1.43 4.14
C SER A 159 14.20 -2.24 4.86
N LYS A 160 15.33 -1.61 5.20
CA LYS A 160 16.58 -2.25 5.68
C LYS A 160 16.46 -3.16 6.91
N LYS A 161 15.31 -3.20 7.59
CA LYS A 161 15.10 -4.02 8.78
C LYS A 161 14.00 -5.08 8.67
N ASN A 162 13.17 -5.10 7.62
CA ASN A 162 12.17 -6.15 7.36
C ASN A 162 11.49 -5.96 5.99
N ALA A 163 11.06 -7.08 5.41
CA ALA A 163 10.23 -7.10 4.22
C ALA A 163 8.75 -6.89 4.61
N VAL A 164 8.11 -5.82 4.12
CA VAL A 164 6.65 -5.71 4.14
C VAL A 164 6.17 -6.32 2.83
N ILE A 165 5.85 -7.61 2.88
CA ILE A 165 5.22 -8.32 1.78
C ILE A 165 3.76 -8.48 2.16
N LEU A 166 2.88 -7.74 1.48
CA LEU A 166 1.48 -8.15 1.39
C LEU A 166 1.44 -9.38 0.49
N SER A 167 0.88 -10.46 1.02
CA SER A 167 0.73 -11.79 0.44
C SER A 167 1.93 -12.74 0.60
N ARG A 168 1.82 -13.66 1.56
CA ARG A 168 2.33 -15.02 1.39
C ARG A 168 1.31 -15.77 0.55
N SER A 169 1.33 -15.59 -0.76
CA SER A 169 0.55 -16.45 -1.65
C SER A 169 1.35 -17.72 -1.93
N ARG A 170 0.94 -18.87 -1.37
CA ARG A 170 1.33 -20.18 -1.92
C ARG A 170 0.47 -20.38 -3.16
N SER A 171 1.12 -20.55 -4.30
CA SER A 171 0.51 -20.97 -5.56
C SER A 171 -0.27 -22.28 -5.35
N LEU A 172 -1.60 -22.17 -5.24
CA LEU A 172 -2.51 -23.26 -5.55
C LEU A 172 -2.68 -23.30 -7.07
N CYS A 173 -1.60 -23.65 -7.77
CA CYS A 173 -1.72 -24.23 -9.10
C CYS A 173 -1.75 -25.74 -8.88
N GLN A 174 -2.93 -26.35 -9.01
CA GLN A 174 -3.10 -27.78 -9.18
C GLN A 174 -4.35 -28.02 -10.04
N PRO A 175 -4.37 -29.11 -10.81
CA PRO A 175 -3.41 -29.54 -11.84
C PRO A 175 -3.79 -29.03 -13.24
#